data_AF-A0A352PUY8-F1
#
_entry.id   AF-A0A352PUY8-F1
#
_cell.length_a   1.000
_cell.length_b   1.000
_cell.length_c   1.000
_cell.angle_alpha   90.00
_cell.angle_beta   90.00
_cell.angle_gamma   90.00
#
_symmetry.space_group_name_H-M   'P 1'
#
loop_
_entity.id
_entity.type
_entity.pdbx_description
1 polymer ?
#
loop_
_entity_poly.entity_id
_entity_poly.type
_entity_poly.pdbx_seq_one_letter_code
_entity_poly.pdbx_strand_id
1 'polypeptide(L)'
;METNNTCKMVNIYLYSRYERFWHWLQSALIITLLLTGFETNSLYSLFGFQRAAEVHNFVGISWLIAFLFFVFWVMTTGEWRQYIPTSKKMVLVVRYYLYGIFRGEPHPVPKRKEAKHNPL
;
A
#
# COMPACT_ATOMS: atom_id res chain seq x y z
N MET A 1 -1.39 -47.63 6.21
CA MET A 1 -2.36 -46.76 5.52
C MET A 1 -1.81 -45.34 5.59
N GLU A 2 -1.09 -44.90 4.55
CA GLU A 2 -0.59 -43.53 4.41
C GLU A 2 -1.72 -42.67 3.84
N THR A 3 -2.25 -41.74 4.64
CA THR A 3 -3.20 -40.75 4.15
C THR A 3 -2.44 -39.66 3.41
N ASN A 4 -2.29 -39.81 2.09
CA ASN A 4 -1.81 -38.76 1.20
C ASN A 4 -2.85 -37.64 1.10
N ASN A 5 -2.90 -36.79 2.12
CA ASN A 5 -3.65 -35.55 2.11
C ASN A 5 -2.91 -34.53 1.24
N THR A 6 -3.13 -34.58 -0.07
CA THR A 6 -2.68 -33.51 -0.97
C THR A 6 -3.49 -32.25 -0.63
N CYS A 7 -2.90 -31.36 0.17
CA CYS A 7 -3.49 -30.06 0.48
C CYS A 7 -3.56 -29.25 -0.82
N LYS A 8 -4.78 -29.02 -1.33
CA LYS A 8 -4.99 -28.21 -2.53
C LYS A 8 -4.72 -26.75 -2.19
N MET A 9 -3.56 -26.25 -2.63
CA MET A 9 -3.20 -24.84 -2.51
C MET A 9 -4.10 -23.99 -3.40
N VAL A 10 -4.89 -23.10 -2.80
CA VAL A 10 -5.75 -22.15 -3.52
C VAL A 10 -5.07 -20.79 -3.53
N ASN A 11 -4.88 -20.20 -4.71
CA ASN A 11 -4.36 -18.85 -4.82
C ASN A 11 -5.45 -17.84 -4.42
N ILE A 12 -5.13 -16.98 -3.45
CA ILE A 12 -6.05 -15.97 -2.94
C ILE A 12 -5.48 -14.60 -3.27
N TYR A 13 -6.18 -13.85 -4.13
CA TYR A 13 -5.83 -12.46 -4.42
C TYR A 13 -6.31 -11.55 -3.27
N LEU A 14 -5.37 -11.06 -2.45
CA LEU A 14 -5.69 -10.09 -1.40
C LEU A 14 -5.98 -8.70 -1.97
N TYR A 15 -5.26 -8.30 -3.01
CA TYR A 15 -5.45 -7.03 -3.69
C TYR A 15 -6.16 -7.24 -5.03
N SER A 16 -7.16 -6.43 -5.29
CA SER A 16 -7.87 -6.33 -6.56
C SER A 16 -6.98 -5.74 -7.66
N ARG A 17 -7.41 -5.89 -8.93
CA ARG A 17 -6.75 -5.26 -10.07
C ARG A 17 -6.77 -3.74 -9.96
N TYR A 18 -7.86 -3.19 -9.42
CA TYR A 18 -8.04 -1.76 -9.18
C TYR A 18 -6.97 -1.26 -8.20
N GLU A 19 -6.84 -1.86 -7.02
CA GLU A 19 -5.85 -1.43 -6.02
C GLU A 19 -4.42 -1.41 -6.57
N ARG A 20 -4.05 -2.43 -7.36
CA ARG A 20 -2.72 -2.47 -8.01
C ARG A 20 -2.55 -1.35 -9.03
N PHE A 21 -3.54 -1.14 -9.88
CA PHE A 21 -3.50 -0.07 -10.87
C PHE A 21 -3.34 1.31 -10.20
N TRP A 22 -4.14 1.58 -9.16
CA TRP A 22 -4.08 2.83 -8.42
C TRP A 22 -2.76 3.03 -7.70
N HIS A 23 -2.20 1.97 -7.11
CA HIS A 23 -0.90 2.06 -6.47
C HIS A 23 0.21 2.44 -7.47
N TRP A 24 0.22 1.83 -8.66
CA TRP A 24 1.22 2.14 -9.68
C TRP A 24 1.02 3.52 -10.31
N LEU A 25 -0.23 3.93 -10.56
CA LEU A 25 -0.54 5.29 -11.00
C LEU A 25 -0.03 6.33 -9.98
N GLN A 26 -0.36 6.14 -8.70
CA GLN A 26 0.08 7.01 -7.62
C GLN A 26 1.60 7.05 -7.50
N SER A 27 2.26 5.90 -7.61
CA SER A 27 3.72 5.81 -7.57
C SER A 27 4.38 6.59 -8.71
N ALA A 28 3.87 6.47 -9.94
CA ALA A 28 4.38 7.21 -11.09
C ALA A 28 4.23 8.74 -10.92
N LEU A 29 3.08 9.18 -10.39
CA LEU A 29 2.83 10.60 -10.08
C LEU A 29 3.80 11.12 -9.00
N ILE A 30 3.95 10.40 -7.90
CA ILE A 30 4.83 10.78 -6.79
C ILE A 30 6.30 10.82 -7.23
N ILE A 31 6.76 9.84 -8.00
CA ILE A 31 8.13 9.83 -8.54
C ILE A 31 8.34 11.05 -9.43
N THR A 32 7.38 11.39 -10.29
CA THR A 32 7.47 12.59 -11.15
C THR A 32 7.51 13.87 -10.30
N LEU A 33 6.73 13.95 -9.22
CA LEU A 33 6.76 15.07 -8.28
C LEU A 33 8.11 15.18 -7.56
N LEU A 34 8.69 14.07 -7.12
CA LEU A 34 10.02 14.06 -6.50
C LEU A 34 11.08 14.54 -7.50
N LEU A 35 11.06 14.01 -8.72
CA LEU A 35 12.04 14.38 -9.75
C LEU A 35 11.94 15.87 -10.12
N THR A 36 10.74 16.36 -10.37
CA THR A 36 10.56 17.78 -10.71
C THR A 36 10.77 18.70 -9.50
N GLY A 37 10.42 18.26 -8.30
CA GLY A 37 10.61 19.03 -7.06
C GLY A 37 12.07 19.17 -6.66
N PHE A 38 12.89 18.13 -6.82
CA PHE A 38 14.32 18.25 -6.57
C PHE A 38 15.01 19.14 -7.60
N GLU A 39 14.60 19.07 -8.86
CA GLU A 39 15.11 19.94 -9.92
C GLU A 39 14.79 21.42 -9.67
N THR A 40 13.57 21.77 -9.26
CA THR A 40 13.21 23.16 -8.92
C THR A 40 13.98 23.68 -7.71
N ASN A 41 14.47 22.79 -6.83
CA ASN A 41 15.36 23.12 -5.72
C ASN A 41 16.86 23.09 -6.10
N SER A 42 17.19 23.08 -7.39
CA SER A 42 18.57 23.17 -7.92
C SER A 42 19.51 22.03 -7.50
N LEU A 43 18.96 20.84 -7.17
CA LEU A 43 19.78 19.64 -6.91
C LEU A 43 20.44 19.08 -8.18
N TYR A 44 19.80 19.27 -9.33
CA TYR A 44 20.29 18.91 -10.66
C TYR A 44 19.49 19.68 -11.73
N SER A 45 19.85 19.51 -13.01
CA SER A 45 19.12 20.08 -14.16
C SER A 45 18.93 19.01 -15.23
N LEU A 46 17.67 18.72 -15.58
CA LEU A 46 17.27 17.71 -16.57
C LEU A 46 16.34 18.31 -17.63
N PHE A 47 15.34 19.09 -17.22
CA PHE A 47 14.40 19.81 -18.09
C PHE A 47 14.60 21.34 -18.06
N GLY A 48 15.22 21.87 -17.00
CA GLY A 48 15.31 23.30 -16.69
C GLY A 48 14.19 23.78 -15.75
N PHE A 49 14.50 24.78 -14.90
CA PHE A 49 13.63 25.21 -13.80
C PHE A 49 12.18 25.47 -14.20
N GLN A 50 11.96 26.27 -15.26
CA GLN A 50 10.61 26.63 -15.69
C GLN A 50 9.79 25.38 -16.07
N ARG A 51 10.38 24.49 -16.86
CA ARG A 51 9.68 23.28 -17.32
C ARG A 51 9.43 22.32 -16.16
N ALA A 52 10.41 22.16 -15.27
CA ALA A 52 10.26 21.36 -14.06
C ALA A 52 9.11 21.89 -13.18
N ALA A 53 9.02 23.21 -12.97
CA ALA A 53 7.95 23.82 -12.19
C ALA A 53 6.55 23.66 -12.83
N GLU A 54 6.43 23.86 -14.14
CA GLU A 54 5.17 23.65 -14.88
C GLU A 54 4.68 22.20 -14.76
N VAL A 55 5.58 21.24 -14.99
CA VAL A 55 5.27 19.80 -14.88
C VAL A 55 4.92 19.44 -13.43
N HIS A 56 5.68 19.94 -12.45
CA HIS A 56 5.41 19.69 -11.04
C HIS A 56 4.00 20.16 -10.64
N ASN A 57 3.63 21.39 -11.02
CA ASN A 57 2.32 21.96 -10.71
C ASN A 57 1.18 21.16 -11.36
N PHE A 58 1.32 20.82 -12.64
CA PHE A 58 0.32 20.02 -13.35
C PHE A 58 0.15 18.62 -12.72
N VAL A 59 1.27 17.95 -12.45
CA VAL A 59 1.25 16.60 -11.85
C VAL A 59 0.72 16.66 -10.42
N GLY A 60 1.03 17.71 -9.66
CA GLY A 60 0.55 17.89 -8.28
C GLY A 60 -0.97 18.06 -8.21
N ILE A 61 -1.53 18.88 -9.10
CA ILE A 61 -2.99 19.03 -9.22
C ILE A 61 -3.62 17.71 -9.68
N SER A 62 -3.04 17.05 -10.67
CA SER A 62 -3.52 15.74 -11.16
C SER A 62 -3.51 14.69 -10.04
N TRP A 63 -2.47 14.69 -9.21
CA TRP A 63 -2.34 13.82 -8.04
C TRP A 63 -3.42 14.09 -7.00
N LEU A 64 -3.71 15.36 -6.68
CA LEU A 64 -4.80 15.73 -5.77
C LEU A 64 -6.16 15.25 -6.28
N ILE A 65 -6.45 15.45 -7.57
CA ILE A 65 -7.69 14.96 -8.20
C ILE A 65 -7.76 13.43 -8.11
N ALA A 66 -6.68 12.74 -8.46
CA ALA A 66 -6.58 11.28 -8.37
C ALA A 66 -6.79 10.79 -6.92
N PHE A 67 -6.25 11.49 -5.93
CA PHE A 67 -6.43 11.20 -4.52
C PHE A 67 -7.90 11.33 -4.10
N LEU A 68 -8.61 12.38 -4.53
CA LEU A 68 -10.04 12.53 -4.25
C LEU A 68 -10.87 11.37 -4.81
N PHE A 69 -10.58 10.92 -6.04
CA PHE A 69 -11.22 9.73 -6.60
C PHE A 69 -10.92 8.46 -5.80
N PHE A 70 -9.68 8.30 -5.32
CA PHE A 70 -9.30 7.18 -4.49
C PHE A 70 -10.05 7.17 -3.16
N VAL A 71 -10.15 8.32 -2.47
CA VAL A 71 -10.94 8.46 -1.24
C VAL A 71 -12.41 8.10 -1.50
N PHE A 72 -12.99 8.62 -2.57
CA PHE A 72 -14.37 8.28 -2.97
C PHE A 72 -14.55 6.76 -3.18
N TRP A 73 -13.58 6.11 -3.85
CA TRP A 73 -13.62 4.67 -4.05
C TRP A 73 -13.51 3.87 -2.74
N VAL A 74 -12.60 4.25 -1.84
CA VAL A 74 -12.44 3.59 -0.53
C VAL A 74 -13.74 3.70 0.31
N MET A 75 -14.42 4.85 0.22
CA MET A 75 -15.69 5.08 0.88
C MET A 75 -16.82 4.22 0.29
N THR A 76 -16.95 4.18 -1.03
CA THR A 76 -18.05 3.46 -1.72
C THR A 76 -17.89 1.95 -1.71
N THR A 77 -16.65 1.43 -1.68
CA THR A 77 -16.38 -0.03 -1.64
C THR A 77 -16.38 -0.61 -0.23
N GLY A 78 -16.36 0.22 0.82
CA GLY A 78 -16.31 -0.24 2.20
C GLY A 78 -14.91 -0.70 2.66
N GLU A 79 -13.88 -0.53 1.83
CA GLU A 79 -12.49 -0.85 2.17
C GLU A 79 -11.98 -0.02 3.35
N TRP A 80 -12.59 1.14 3.63
CA TRP A 80 -12.29 1.97 4.81
C TRP A 80 -12.38 1.18 6.14
N ARG A 81 -13.22 0.14 6.21
CA ARG A 81 -13.37 -0.70 7.42
C ARG A 81 -12.09 -1.41 7.83
N GLN A 82 -11.19 -1.66 6.87
CA GLN A 82 -9.90 -2.31 7.12
C GLN A 82 -8.89 -1.37 7.80
N TYR A 83 -9.16 -0.06 7.82
CA TYR A 83 -8.31 0.96 8.45
C TYR A 83 -8.77 1.33 9.86
N ILE A 84 -9.84 0.71 10.36
CA ILE A 84 -10.29 0.93 11.74
C ILE A 84 -9.27 0.26 12.68
N PRO A 85 -8.55 1.03 13.51
CA PRO A 85 -7.52 0.47 14.38
C PRO A 85 -8.16 -0.44 15.45
N THR A 86 -7.44 -1.48 15.84
CA THR A 86 -7.82 -2.34 16.97
C THR A 86 -6.62 -2.70 17.81
N SER A 87 -6.74 -2.60 19.12
CA SER A 87 -5.71 -3.04 20.07
C SER A 87 -5.77 -4.54 20.37
N LYS A 88 -6.78 -5.25 19.82
CA LYS A 88 -6.95 -6.69 20.05
C LYS A 88 -5.71 -7.44 19.54
N LYS A 89 -5.17 -8.31 20.39
CA LYS A 89 -3.97 -9.14 20.11
C LYS A 89 -2.66 -8.35 19.97
N MET A 90 -2.60 -7.05 20.25
CA MET A 90 -1.35 -6.27 20.15
C MET A 90 -0.17 -6.93 20.89
N VAL A 91 -0.37 -7.35 22.14
CA VAL A 91 0.68 -8.02 22.94
C VAL A 91 1.17 -9.30 22.26
N LEU A 92 0.26 -10.05 21.64
CA LEU A 92 0.60 -11.29 20.92
C LEU A 92 1.40 -10.98 19.65
N VAL A 93 1.06 -9.91 18.93
CA VAL A 93 1.80 -9.46 17.74
C VAL A 93 3.19 -8.95 18.12
N VAL A 94 3.30 -8.17 19.20
CA VAL A 94 4.59 -7.70 19.73
C VAL A 94 5.47 -8.90 20.12
N ARG A 95 4.96 -9.85 20.91
CA ARG A 95 5.68 -11.10 21.26
C ARG A 95 6.10 -11.87 20.00
N TYR A 96 5.21 -11.95 19.01
CA TYR A 96 5.48 -12.66 17.76
C TYR A 96 6.69 -12.06 17.03
N TYR A 97 6.72 -10.75 16.83
CA TYR A 97 7.85 -10.10 16.16
C TYR A 97 9.13 -10.08 17.00
N LEU A 98 9.03 -10.02 18.33
CA LEU A 98 10.21 -10.05 19.20
C LEU A 98 10.85 -11.45 19.31
N TYR A 99 10.08 -12.53 19.21
CA TYR A 99 10.56 -13.89 19.49
C TYR A 99 9.94 -14.98 18.62
N GLY A 100 8.62 -14.99 18.47
CA GLY A 100 7.88 -16.10 17.82
C GLY A 100 8.29 -16.36 16.37
N ILE A 101 8.61 -15.31 15.61
CA ILE A 101 9.02 -15.41 14.20
C ILE A 101 10.30 -16.25 14.03
N PHE A 102 11.27 -16.13 14.94
CA PHE A 102 12.53 -16.88 14.90
C PHE A 102 12.36 -18.35 15.29
N ARG A 103 11.24 -18.69 15.95
CA ARG A 103 10.87 -20.06 16.33
C ARG A 103 9.97 -20.73 15.30
N GLY A 104 9.63 -20.05 14.20
CA GLY A 104 8.69 -20.55 13.20
C GLY A 104 7.25 -20.64 13.71
N GLU A 105 6.89 -19.86 14.74
CA GLU A 105 5.50 -19.80 15.21
C GLU A 105 4.57 -19.25 14.11
N PRO A 106 3.28 -19.65 14.07
CA PRO A 106 2.32 -19.10 13.13
C PRO A 106 1.98 -17.63 13.47
N HIS A 107 1.77 -16.80 12.45
CA HIS A 107 1.43 -15.39 12.65
C HIS A 107 0.07 -15.25 13.39
N PRO A 108 0.00 -14.49 14.50
CA PRO A 108 -1.19 -14.40 15.36
C PRO A 108 -2.42 -13.78 14.69
N VAL A 109 -2.19 -13.07 13.58
CA VAL A 109 -3.20 -12.40 12.75
C VAL A 109 -2.91 -12.74 11.28
N PRO A 110 -3.35 -13.90 10.77
CA PRO A 110 -3.09 -14.26 9.38
C PRO A 110 -3.84 -13.30 8.45
N LYS A 111 -3.17 -12.90 7.35
CA LYS A 111 -3.73 -12.00 6.35
C LYS A 111 -4.93 -12.65 5.65
N ARG A 112 -6.02 -11.91 5.54
CA ARG A 112 -7.27 -12.34 4.89
C ARG A 112 -7.77 -11.22 3.97
N LYS A 113 -8.67 -11.52 3.03
CA LYS A 113 -9.20 -10.48 2.12
C LYS A 113 -9.91 -9.36 2.86
N GLU A 114 -10.58 -9.69 3.96
CA GLU A 114 -11.36 -8.78 4.79
C GLU A 114 -10.51 -8.10 5.88
N ALA A 115 -9.27 -8.56 6.06
CA ALA A 115 -8.31 -8.07 7.05
C ALA A 115 -6.90 -8.15 6.45
N LYS A 116 -6.61 -7.21 5.53
CA LYS A 116 -5.34 -7.14 4.79
C LYS A 116 -4.20 -6.60 5.65
N HIS A 117 -4.53 -5.72 6.61
CA HIS A 117 -3.59 -5.00 7.46
C HIS A 117 -3.39 -5.67 8.82
N ASN A 118 -2.18 -5.50 9.36
CA ASN A 118 -1.88 -5.86 10.73
C ASN A 118 -2.47 -4.79 11.67
N PRO A 119 -2.98 -5.14 12.86
CA PRO A 119 -3.40 -4.17 13.87
C PRO A 119 -2.28 -3.31 14.50
N LEU A 120 -1.01 -3.51 14.11
CA LEU A 120 0.12 -2.66 14.50
C LEU A 120 0.39 -1.60 13.44
#